data_AF-A0A0C3DM71-F1
#
_entry.id   AF-A0A0C3DM71-F1
#
_cell.length_a   1.000
_cell.length_b   1.000
_cell.length_c   1.000
_cell.angle_alpha   90.00
_cell.angle_beta   90.00
_cell.angle_gamma   90.00
#
_symmetry.space_group_name_H-M   'P 1'
#
loop_
_entity.id
_entity.type
_entity.pdbx_description
1 polymer ?
#
loop_
_entity_poly.entity_id
_entity_poly.type
_entity_poly.pdbx_seq_one_letter_code
_entity_poly.pdbx_strand_id
1 'polypeptide(L)'
;SLASKPFSVITEYVPVCLVIDDLNTLREMERENDLPVNTICSIRWIKPLERRVPNQRTAHMIIDFFRLAEANLAIKNGLLMLGKRCSS
;
A
#
# COMPACT_ATOMS: atom_id res chain seq x y z
N SER A 1 18.83 -19.45 1.17
CA SER A 1 18.80 -17.97 1.21
C SER A 1 17.69 -17.57 2.16
N LEU A 2 18.00 -16.99 3.33
CA LEU A 2 16.95 -16.44 4.19
C LEU A 2 16.51 -15.12 3.57
N ALA A 3 15.42 -15.15 2.81
CA ALA A 3 14.75 -13.91 2.41
C ALA A 3 14.43 -13.14 3.70
N SER A 4 14.98 -11.93 3.86
CA SER A 4 14.62 -11.04 4.96
C SER A 4 13.11 -10.83 4.93
N LYS A 5 12.43 -11.11 6.04
CA LYS A 5 10.98 -10.92 6.13
C LYS A 5 10.66 -9.43 5.89
N PRO A 6 9.73 -9.09 4.98
CA PRO A 6 9.36 -7.70 4.74
C PRO A 6 8.68 -7.09 5.98
N PHE A 7 8.69 -5.76 6.04
CA PHE A 7 7.98 -4.99 7.06
C PHE A 7 6.56 -4.67 6.55
N SER A 8 5.56 -5.31 7.15
CA SER A 8 4.15 -5.12 6.77
C SER A 8 3.52 -3.95 7.52
N VAL A 9 2.85 -3.06 6.79
CA VAL A 9 2.11 -1.90 7.30
C VAL A 9 0.66 -1.99 6.85
N ILE A 10 -0.29 -1.62 7.72
CA ILE A 10 -1.71 -1.60 7.40
C ILE A 10 -2.09 -0.19 6.98
N THR A 11 -2.50 0.00 5.73
CA THR A 11 -2.98 1.30 5.25
C THR A 11 -4.50 1.31 5.18
N GLU A 12 -5.11 2.30 5.84
CA GLU A 12 -6.54 2.45 6.03
C GLU A 12 -7.19 3.40 5.02
N TYR A 13 -8.49 3.21 4.77
CA TYR A 13 -9.32 4.03 3.90
C TYR A 13 -8.81 4.26 2.46
N VAL A 14 -8.11 3.27 1.89
CA VAL A 14 -7.59 3.33 0.51
C VAL A 14 -8.74 3.23 -0.50
N PRO A 15 -8.78 4.07 -1.55
CA PRO A 15 -9.82 4.01 -2.58
C PRO A 15 -9.88 2.62 -3.25
N VAL A 16 -11.07 2.03 -3.33
CA VAL A 16 -11.24 0.68 -3.90
C VAL A 16 -10.97 0.60 -5.41
N CYS A 17 -10.90 1.75 -6.09
CA CYS A 17 -10.56 1.86 -7.51
C CYS A 17 -9.06 1.74 -7.80
N LEU A 18 -8.20 1.67 -6.77
CA LEU A 18 -6.79 1.37 -6.96
C LEU A 18 -6.61 -0.03 -7.55
N VAL A 19 -5.97 -0.10 -8.72
CA VAL A 19 -5.72 -1.34 -9.46
C VAL A 19 -4.42 -1.96 -8.96
N ILE A 20 -4.52 -2.96 -8.08
CA ILE A 20 -3.33 -3.55 -7.42
C ILE A 20 -2.69 -4.71 -8.19
N ASP A 21 -3.34 -5.20 -9.24
CA ASP A 21 -2.87 -6.32 -10.06
C ASP A 21 -1.96 -5.85 -11.22
N ASP A 22 -1.80 -4.52 -11.40
CA ASP A 22 -0.86 -3.93 -12.34
C ASP A 22 0.50 -3.69 -11.64
N LEU A 23 1.56 -4.26 -12.21
CA LEU A 23 2.93 -4.11 -11.71
C LEU A 23 3.39 -2.65 -11.68
N ASN A 24 2.84 -1.80 -12.56
CA ASN A 24 3.18 -0.38 -12.61
C ASN A 24 2.59 0.40 -11.42
N THR A 25 1.53 -0.09 -10.78
CA THR A 25 0.89 0.59 -9.65
C THR A 25 1.86 0.79 -8.50
N LEU A 26 2.72 -0.19 -8.20
CA LEU A 26 3.73 -0.04 -7.15
C LEU A 26 4.75 1.06 -7.49
N ARG A 27 5.17 1.13 -8.76
CA ARG A 27 6.14 2.13 -9.23
C ARG A 27 5.56 3.53 -9.16
N GLU A 28 4.29 3.66 -9.53
CA GLU A 28 3.56 4.91 -9.44
C GLU A 28 3.37 5.35 -7.99
N MET A 29 2.96 4.43 -7.11
CA MET A 29 2.82 4.72 -5.68
C MET A 29 4.14 5.14 -5.03
N GLU A 30 5.25 4.48 -5.39
CA GLU A 30 6.58 4.88 -4.94
C GLU A 30 6.89 6.31 -5.39
N ARG A 31 6.63 6.63 -6.67
CA ARG A 31 6.83 7.97 -7.22
C ARG A 31 5.96 9.03 -6.55
N GLU A 32 4.66 8.78 -6.37
CA GLU A 32 3.71 9.72 -5.74
C GLU A 32 4.04 10.00 -4.25
N ASN A 33 4.80 9.11 -3.60
CA ASN A 33 5.18 9.23 -2.20
C ASN A 33 6.65 9.57 -1.98
N ASP A 34 7.38 9.96 -3.04
CA ASP A 34 8.80 10.25 -3.00
C ASP A 34 9.64 9.10 -2.39
N LEU A 35 9.21 7.86 -2.62
CA LEU A 35 9.91 6.66 -2.18
C LEU A 35 10.92 6.23 -3.25
N PRO A 36 12.08 5.67 -2.84
CA PRO A 36 13.00 5.05 -3.78
C PRO A 36 12.31 3.92 -4.57
N VAL A 37 12.74 3.74 -5.82
CA VAL A 37 12.26 2.62 -6.65
C VAL A 37 12.59 1.29 -5.97
N ASN A 38 11.62 0.38 -5.93
CA ASN A 38 11.67 -0.95 -5.32
C ASN A 38 11.68 -0.92 -3.79
N THR A 39 11.06 0.10 -3.21
CA THR A 39 10.80 0.18 -1.77
C THR A 39 9.63 -0.71 -1.36
N ILE A 40 8.57 -0.74 -2.17
CA ILE A 40 7.36 -1.53 -1.93
C ILE A 40 7.52 -2.90 -2.57
N CYS A 41 7.45 -3.96 -1.77
CA CYS A 41 7.55 -5.36 -2.19
C CYS A 41 6.24 -5.85 -2.82
N SER A 42 5.14 -5.62 -2.10
CA SER A 42 3.82 -6.12 -2.43
C SER A 42 2.75 -5.30 -1.73
N ILE A 43 1.57 -5.30 -2.33
CA ILE A 43 0.35 -4.78 -1.72
C ILE A 43 -0.74 -5.82 -1.84
N ARG A 44 -1.62 -5.87 -0.85
CA ARG A 44 -2.82 -6.71 -0.93
C ARG A 44 -3.95 -6.12 -0.11
N TRP A 45 -5.17 -6.27 -0.61
CA TRP A 45 -6.36 -5.96 0.17
C TRP A 45 -6.46 -6.90 1.39
N ILE A 46 -6.83 -6.36 2.56
CA ILE A 46 -7.15 -7.18 3.74
C ILE A 46 -8.47 -7.92 3.50
N LYS A 47 -9.46 -7.22 2.93
CA LYS A 47 -10.78 -7.76 2.62
C LYS A 47 -10.91 -7.99 1.11
N PRO A 48 -11.14 -9.24 0.66
CA PRO A 48 -11.30 -9.54 -0.75
C PRO A 48 -12.59 -8.92 -1.30
N LEU A 49 -12.67 -8.73 -2.62
CA LEU A 49 -13.72 -7.96 -3.30
C LEU A 49 -15.12 -8.51 -2.97
N GLU A 50 -15.27 -9.83 -2.92
CA GLU A 50 -16.53 -10.54 -2.73
C GLU A 50 -17.14 -10.31 -1.34
N ARG A 51 -16.31 -9.87 -0.38
CA ARG A 51 -16.77 -9.58 0.98
C ARG A 51 -17.10 -8.11 1.19
N ARG A 52 -16.83 -7.22 0.23
CA ARG A 52 -17.07 -5.77 0.38
C ARG A 52 -18.56 -5.46 0.39
N VAL A 53 -18.94 -4.43 1.15
CA VAL A 53 -20.32 -3.96 1.18
C VAL A 53 -20.63 -3.29 -0.17
N PRO A 54 -21.84 -3.44 -0.75
CA PRO A 54 -22.23 -2.69 -1.94
C PRO A 54 -21.97 -1.19 -1.76
N ASN A 55 -21.41 -0.55 -2.79
CA ASN A 55 -21.04 0.88 -2.80
C ASN A 55 -19.92 1.30 -1.83
N GLN A 56 -19.19 0.35 -1.22
CA GLN A 56 -18.02 0.66 -0.41
C GLN A 56 -16.95 1.38 -1.26
N ARG A 57 -16.60 2.61 -0.90
CA ARG A 57 -15.65 3.45 -1.65
C ARG A 57 -14.20 3.31 -1.21
N THR A 58 -13.96 2.78 -0.01
CA THR A 58 -12.61 2.61 0.54
C THR A 58 -12.45 1.27 1.25
N ALA A 59 -11.24 0.74 1.32
CA ALA A 59 -10.90 -0.50 2.01
C ALA A 59 -9.52 -0.39 2.70
N HIS A 60 -9.12 -1.44 3.41
CA HIS A 60 -7.80 -1.51 4.06
C HIS A 60 -6.90 -2.49 3.31
N MET A 61 -5.61 -2.18 3.28
CA MET A 61 -4.60 -3.01 2.64
C MET A 61 -3.42 -3.25 3.57
N ILE A 62 -2.66 -4.29 3.25
CA ILE A 62 -1.33 -4.50 3.78
C ILE A 62 -0.34 -4.16 2.68
N ILE A 63 0.67 -3.38 3.05
CA ILE A 63 1.79 -2.97 2.19
C ILE A 63 3.06 -3.51 2.83
N ASP A 64 3.83 -4.24 2.04
CA ASP A 64 5.09 -4.84 2.48
C ASP A 64 6.26 -4.00 1.97
N PHE A 65 7.15 -3.62 2.89
CA PHE A 65 8.34 -2.82 2.60
C PHE A 65 9.62 -3.64 2.78
N PHE A 66 10.63 -3.37 1.96
CA PHE A 66 11.95 -4.01 2.10
C PHE A 66 12.72 -3.51 3.32
N ARG A 67 12.45 -2.28 3.76
CA ARG A 67 13.26 -1.57 4.74
C ARG A 67 12.37 -0.93 5.82
N LEU A 68 12.87 -0.97 7.05
CA LEU A 68 12.15 -0.47 8.23
C LEU A 68 11.95 1.05 8.20
N ALA A 69 12.92 1.81 7.66
CA ALA A 69 12.86 3.27 7.67
C ALA A 69 11.68 3.79 6.83
N GLU A 70 11.46 3.17 5.68
CA GLU A 70 10.42 3.50 4.71
C GLU A 70 9.04 3.04 5.24
N ALA A 71 8.98 1.87 5.88
CA ALA A 71 7.78 1.44 6.61
C ALA A 71 7.39 2.45 7.71
N ASN A 72 8.36 2.89 8.51
CA ASN A 72 8.13 3.89 9.56
C ASN A 72 7.72 5.26 8.99
N LEU A 73 8.29 5.65 7.85
CA LEU A 73 7.90 6.89 7.18
C LEU A 73 6.44 6.81 6.69
N ALA A 74 6.05 5.67 6.13
CA ALA A 74 4.66 5.41 5.72
C ALA A 74 3.70 5.51 6.91
N ILE A 75 4.01 4.87 8.05
CA ILE A 75 3.20 4.97 9.29
C ILE A 75 3.09 6.42 9.75
N LYS A 76 4.21 7.15 9.77
CA LYS A 76 4.25 8.52 10.29
C LYS A 76 3.49 9.53 9.41
N ASN A 77 3.64 9.41 8.09
CA ASN A 77 3.17 10.43 7.14
C ASN A 77 1.93 10.00 6.35
N GLY A 78 1.50 8.74 6.48
CA GLY A 78 0.58 8.11 5.55
C GLY A 78 1.14 8.00 4.14
N LEU A 79 0.32 7.48 3.23
CA LEU A 79 0.67 7.34 1.81
C LEU A 79 -0.39 8.00 0.92
N LEU A 80 0.04 8.69 -0.13
CA LEU A 80 -0.79 9.09 -1.27
C LEU A 80 -1.14 7.85 -2.09
N MET A 81 -2.44 7.69 -2.33
CA MET A 81 -3.03 6.65 -3.16
C MET A 81 -4.07 7.32 -4.04
N LEU A 82 -3.82 7.45 -5.34
CA LEU A 82 -4.72 8.14 -6.27
C LEU A 82 -5.05 9.57 -5.80
N GLY A 83 -4.04 10.30 -5.36
CA GLY A 83 -4.20 11.68 -4.85
C GLY A 83 -4.83 11.80 -3.45
N LYS A 84 -5.25 10.71 -2.81
CA LYS A 84 -5.77 10.70 -1.43
C LYS A 84 -4.70 10.26 -0.44
N ARG A 85 -4.46 11.05 0.61
CA ARG A 85 -3.59 10.62 1.72
C ARG A 85 -4.34 9.65 2.63
N CYS A 86 -3.75 8.49 2.84
CA CYS A 86 -4.30 7.36 3.60
C CYS A 86 -3.44 7.09 4.84
N SER A 87 -4.10 6.87 5.98
CA SER A 87 -3.42 6.56 7.26
C SER A 87 -2.77 5.18 7.18
N SER A 88 -1.60 5.01 7.80
CA SER A 88 -0.84 3.75 7.81
C SER A 88 -0.38 3.36 9.20
#